data_AF-A0A6A3CDC2-F1
#
_entry.id   AF-A0A6A3CDC2-F1
#
_cell.length_a   1.000
_cell.length_b   1.000
_cell.length_c   1.000
_cell.angle_alpha   90.00
_cell.angle_beta   90.00
_cell.angle_gamma   90.00
#
_symmetry.space_group_name_H-M   'P 1'
#
loop_
_entity.id
_entity.type
_entity.pdbx_description
1 polymer ?
#
loop_
_entity_poly.entity_id
_entity_poly.type
_entity_poly.pdbx_seq_one_letter_code
_entity_poly.pdbx_strand_id
1 'polypeptide(L)'
;MDLHLKDGKAKVTAHLKLLNSIESKFVLSTIVSIEGPLRMKEQYVEGILESPSVVEETIPEQLKGAYGQALTTIQQLPVPVKDAVTSGLRVPLGGTFQRLFMISYLDEEILITRDTAGVPEVLTRIDSPSSSTMPQTNDPNF
;
A
#
# COMPACT_ATOMS: atom_id res chain seq x y z
N MET A 1 25.33 14.76 -13.07
CA MET A 1 23.98 14.21 -12.88
C MET A 1 23.83 14.06 -11.39
N ASP A 2 23.09 14.99 -10.77
CA ASP A 2 22.81 14.93 -9.34
C ASP A 2 21.41 14.38 -9.18
N LEU A 3 21.24 13.36 -8.32
CA LEU A 3 19.95 12.77 -8.04
C LEU A 3 19.21 13.64 -7.03
N HIS A 4 17.96 13.98 -7.33
CA HIS A 4 17.11 14.77 -6.45
C HIS A 4 15.90 13.95 -6.04
N LEU A 5 15.69 13.83 -4.74
CA LEU A 5 14.57 13.10 -4.17
C LEU A 5 13.56 14.08 -3.58
N LYS A 6 12.31 13.97 -4.01
CA LYS A 6 11.21 14.75 -3.45
C LYS A 6 10.64 14.02 -2.22
N ASP A 7 10.54 14.73 -1.10
CA ASP A 7 9.91 14.34 0.18
C ASP A 7 10.47 13.10 0.91
N GLY A 8 11.26 12.24 0.24
CA GLY A 8 11.99 11.12 0.86
C GLY A 8 11.10 10.07 1.54
N LYS A 9 9.79 10.07 1.27
CA LYS A 9 8.82 9.15 1.85
C LYS A 9 8.12 8.42 0.71
N ALA A 10 8.02 7.11 0.84
CA ALA A 10 7.27 6.29 -0.08
C ALA A 10 6.25 5.43 0.66
N LYS A 11 5.17 5.08 -0.04
CA LYS A 11 4.08 4.27 0.47
C LYS A 11 3.71 3.24 -0.58
N VAL A 12 3.79 1.97 -0.20
CA VAL A 12 3.32 0.86 -1.02
C VAL A 12 1.98 0.40 -0.45
N THR A 13 0.98 0.24 -1.32
CA THR A 13 -0.34 -0.26 -0.92
C THR A 13 -0.64 -1.53 -1.70
N ALA A 14 -0.93 -2.61 -1.01
CA ALA A 14 -1.39 -3.86 -1.59
C ALA A 14 -2.87 -4.06 -1.22
N HIS A 15 -3.71 -4.22 -2.23
CA HIS A 15 -5.11 -4.58 -2.06
C HIS A 15 -5.23 -6.11 -2.11
N LEU A 16 -5.78 -6.68 -1.05
CA LEU A 16 -5.90 -8.12 -0.83
C LEU A 16 -7.38 -8.49 -0.98
N LYS A 17 -7.68 -9.42 -1.89
CA LYS A 17 -9.02 -10.00 -2.03
C LYS A 17 -8.94 -11.51 -1.83
N LEU A 18 -9.62 -12.01 -0.81
CA LEU A 18 -9.66 -13.43 -0.46
C LEU A 18 -11.08 -13.95 -0.60
N LEU A 19 -11.22 -15.18 -1.13
CA LEU A 19 -12.49 -15.89 -1.26
C LEU A 19 -13.62 -15.09 -1.94
N ASN A 20 -13.24 -14.13 -2.80
CA ASN A 20 -14.11 -13.16 -3.48
C ASN A 20 -14.93 -12.21 -2.59
N SER A 21 -14.96 -12.42 -1.28
CA SER A 21 -15.80 -11.67 -0.35
C SER A 21 -15.05 -10.92 0.73
N ILE A 22 -13.79 -11.27 1.01
CA ILE A 22 -12.99 -10.62 2.04
C ILE A 22 -12.02 -9.68 1.35
N GLU A 23 -12.14 -8.39 1.64
CA GLU A 23 -11.24 -7.36 1.14
C GLU A 23 -10.42 -6.80 2.29
N SER A 24 -9.13 -6.62 2.08
CA SER A 24 -8.23 -6.00 3.04
C SER A 24 -7.18 -5.19 2.29
N LYS A 25 -6.52 -4.31 3.02
CA LYS A 25 -5.51 -3.43 2.49
C LYS A 25 -4.29 -3.46 3.39
N PHE A 26 -3.16 -3.77 2.80
CA PHE A 26 -1.88 -3.68 3.45
C PHE A 26 -1.16 -2.41 2.97
N VAL A 27 -0.69 -1.61 3.91
CA VAL A 27 0.05 -0.38 3.67
C VAL A 27 1.43 -0.52 4.27
N LEU A 28 2.45 -0.27 3.46
CA LEU A 28 3.84 -0.23 3.88
C LEU A 28 4.38 1.18 3.69
N SER A 29 4.84 1.78 4.79
CA SER A 29 5.44 3.11 4.82
C SER A 29 6.96 3.00 4.87
N THR A 30 7.65 3.70 3.97
CA THR A 30 9.10 3.68 3.85
C THR A 30 9.70 5.08 3.76
N ILE A 31 10.96 5.20 4.15
CA ILE A 31 11.78 6.40 3.97
C ILE A 31 12.89 6.07 2.98
N VAL A 32 13.04 6.91 1.96
CA VAL A 32 14.03 6.78 0.92
C VAL A 32 15.07 7.89 1.08
N SER A 33 16.35 7.53 0.93
CA SER A 33 17.50 8.44 1.11
C SER A 33 18.57 8.18 0.05
N ILE A 34 19.33 9.22 -0.28
CA ILE A 34 20.40 9.19 -1.28
C ILE A 34 21.71 8.83 -0.59
N GLU A 35 22.37 7.77 -1.06
CA GLU A 35 23.66 7.29 -0.54
C GLU A 35 24.82 7.56 -1.52
N GLY A 36 24.51 8.10 -2.70
CA GLY A 36 25.50 8.45 -3.73
C GLY A 36 24.81 8.88 -5.03
N PRO A 37 25.56 9.15 -6.11
CA PRO A 37 25.01 9.73 -7.34
C PRO A 37 23.84 8.95 -7.96
N LEU A 38 23.87 7.61 -7.86
CA LEU A 38 22.82 6.71 -8.34
C LEU A 38 22.41 5.68 -7.29
N ARG A 39 22.90 5.82 -6.04
CA ARG A 39 22.70 4.84 -4.97
C ARG A 39 21.65 5.33 -3.99
N MET A 40 20.71 4.45 -3.67
CA MET A 40 19.56 4.74 -2.83
C MET A 40 19.48 3.73 -1.69
N LYS A 41 19.01 4.21 -0.55
CA LYS A 41 18.62 3.38 0.59
C LYS A 41 17.16 3.64 0.90
N GLU A 42 16.39 2.56 0.98
CA GLU A 42 15.01 2.58 1.46
C GLU A 42 14.92 1.82 2.78
N GLN A 43 14.37 2.47 3.80
CA GLN A 43 14.15 1.92 5.12
C GLN A 43 12.65 1.75 5.36
N TYR A 44 12.26 0.57 5.83
CA TYR A 44 10.86 0.28 6.14
C TYR A 44 10.56 0.77 7.56
N VAL A 45 9.48 1.56 7.71
CA VAL A 45 9.16 2.25 8.96
C VAL A 45 7.99 1.58 9.66
N GLU A 46 6.90 1.34 8.94
CA GLU A 46 5.66 0.82 9.50
C GLU A 46 4.90 0.00 8.45
N GLY A 47 4.36 -1.13 8.87
CA GLY A 47 3.35 -1.89 8.14
C GLY A 47 2.01 -1.77 8.83
N ILE A 48 0.94 -1.53 8.08
CA ILE A 48 -0.44 -1.48 8.57
C ILE A 48 -1.25 -2.49 7.75
N LEU A 49 -1.79 -3.50 8.43
CA LEU A 49 -2.83 -4.35 7.86
C LEU A 49 -4.19 -3.80 8.30
N GLU A 50 -4.91 -3.19 7.37
CA GLU A 50 -6.26 -2.67 7.64
C GLU A 50 -7.23 -3.82 7.93
N SER A 51 -8.17 -3.52 8.82
CA SER A 51 -9.25 -4.43 9.22
C SER A 51 -9.95 -4.99 7.99
N PRO A 52 -10.10 -6.32 7.86
CA PRO A 52 -10.75 -6.91 6.70
C PRO A 52 -12.23 -6.52 6.68
N SER A 53 -12.73 -6.11 5.51
CA SER A 53 -14.15 -5.93 5.23
C SER A 53 -14.70 -7.17 4.53
N VAL A 54 -15.97 -7.48 4.75
CA VAL A 54 -16.67 -8.58 4.09
C VAL A 54 -17.81 -8.04 3.25
N VAL A 55 -17.81 -8.40 1.97
CA VAL A 55 -18.87 -8.07 1.01
C VAL A 55 -19.93 -9.16 1.07
N GLU A 56 -21.02 -8.89 1.80
CA GLU A 56 -22.04 -9.89 2.14
C GLU A 56 -22.67 -10.57 0.92
N GLU A 57 -22.84 -9.85 -0.20
CA GLU A 57 -23.46 -10.40 -1.41
C GLU A 57 -22.62 -11.50 -2.08
N THR A 58 -21.31 -11.53 -1.79
CA THR A 58 -20.35 -12.44 -2.42
C THR A 58 -19.90 -13.57 -1.50
N ILE A 59 -20.43 -13.64 -0.28
CA ILE A 59 -20.11 -14.71 0.67
C ILE A 59 -20.62 -16.06 0.12
N PRO A 60 -19.76 -17.07 -0.04
CA PRO A 60 -20.20 -18.42 -0.40
C PRO A 60 -21.25 -18.95 0.58
N GLU A 61 -22.33 -19.55 0.10
CA GLU A 61 -23.44 -20.01 0.97
C GLU A 61 -22.96 -20.94 2.08
N GLN A 62 -21.95 -21.76 1.80
CA GLN A 62 -21.30 -22.68 2.73
C GLN A 62 -20.63 -21.96 3.93
N LEU A 63 -20.24 -20.70 3.78
CA LEU A 63 -19.53 -19.92 4.78
C LEU A 63 -20.42 -18.93 5.53
N LYS A 64 -21.69 -18.74 5.13
CA LYS A 64 -22.64 -17.85 5.83
C LYS A 64 -22.82 -18.21 7.30
N GLY A 65 -22.91 -19.52 7.60
CA GLY A 65 -23.02 -20.01 8.98
C GLY A 65 -21.77 -19.74 9.82
N ALA A 66 -20.59 -19.99 9.25
CA ALA A 66 -19.31 -19.73 9.91
C ALA A 66 -19.06 -18.22 10.12
N TYR A 67 -19.49 -17.38 9.17
CA TYR A 67 -19.40 -15.93 9.27
C TYR A 67 -20.21 -15.39 10.47
N GLY A 68 -21.46 -15.84 10.64
CA GLY A 68 -22.28 -15.45 11.79
C GLY A 68 -21.65 -15.83 13.14
N GLN A 69 -20.98 -16.98 13.21
CA GLN A 69 -20.26 -17.42 14.41
C GLN A 69 -18.96 -16.63 14.65
N ALA A 70 -18.25 -16.25 13.59
CA ALA A 70 -17.06 -15.42 13.70
C ALA A 70 -17.41 -14.01 14.22
N LEU A 71 -18.50 -13.41 13.74
CA LEU A 71 -18.96 -12.09 14.19
C LEU A 71 -19.27 -12.05 15.69
N THR A 72 -19.87 -13.09 16.25
CA THR A 72 -20.16 -13.15 17.69
C THR A 72 -18.88 -13.34 18.50
N THR A 73 -17.91 -14.09 17.98
CA THR A 73 -16.62 -14.31 18.62
C THR A 73 -15.80 -13.01 18.67
N ILE A 74 -15.80 -12.21 17.59
CA ILE A 74 -15.12 -10.90 17.56
C ILE A 74 -15.69 -9.94 18.61
N GLN A 75 -17.00 -9.97 18.85
CA GLN A 75 -17.63 -9.15 19.89
C GLN A 75 -17.20 -9.53 21.31
N GLN A 76 -16.78 -10.78 21.51
CA GLN A 76 -16.33 -11.32 22.80
C GLN A 76 -14.82 -11.18 23.01
N LEU A 77 -14.07 -10.68 22.03
CA LEU A 77 -12.64 -10.47 22.18
C LEU A 77 -12.32 -9.40 23.24
N PRO A 78 -11.22 -9.55 23.99
CA PRO A 78 -10.73 -8.50 24.87
C PRO A 78 -10.50 -7.19 24.11
N VAL A 79 -10.74 -6.07 24.79
CA VAL A 79 -10.65 -4.71 24.20
C VAL A 79 -9.38 -4.49 23.36
N PRO A 80 -8.16 -4.83 23.82
CA PRO A 80 -6.96 -4.59 23.02
C PRO A 80 -6.93 -5.36 21.69
N VAL A 81 -7.49 -6.57 21.67
CA VAL A 81 -7.56 -7.40 20.45
C VAL A 81 -8.63 -6.86 19.52
N LYS A 82 -9.79 -6.48 20.07
CA LYS A 82 -10.87 -5.86 19.31
C LYS A 82 -10.42 -4.53 18.69
N ASP A 83 -9.65 -3.73 19.41
CA ASP A 83 -9.09 -2.47 18.92
C ASP A 83 -8.10 -2.71 17.77
N ALA A 84 -7.22 -3.70 17.88
CA ALA A 84 -6.32 -4.08 16.78
C ALA A 84 -7.08 -4.60 15.55
N VAL A 85 -8.16 -5.36 15.75
CA VAL A 85 -9.02 -5.89 14.67
C VAL A 85 -9.84 -4.78 14.01
N THR A 86 -10.21 -3.72 14.73
CA THR A 86 -11.05 -2.63 14.22
C THR A 86 -10.25 -1.48 13.62
N SER A 87 -9.10 -1.13 14.22
CA SER A 87 -8.23 -0.04 13.75
C SER A 87 -7.14 -0.47 12.77
N GLY A 88 -7.00 -1.78 12.55
CA GLY A 88 -5.94 -2.40 11.77
C GLY A 88 -4.71 -2.72 12.61
N LEU A 89 -4.02 -3.80 12.26
CA LEU A 89 -2.80 -4.22 12.92
C LEU A 89 -1.63 -3.37 12.43
N ARG A 90 -1.06 -2.57 13.33
CA ARG A 90 0.17 -1.81 13.07
C ARG A 90 1.39 -2.58 13.57
N VAL A 91 2.38 -2.70 12.70
CA VAL A 91 3.65 -3.37 12.96
C VAL A 91 4.78 -2.36 12.74
N PRO A 92 5.52 -1.95 13.79
CA PRO A 92 6.69 -1.11 13.62
C PRO A 92 7.82 -1.91 12.97
N LEU A 93 8.40 -1.38 11.89
CA LEU A 93 9.46 -2.04 11.12
C LEU A 93 10.81 -1.31 11.20
N GLY A 94 10.82 -0.14 11.85
CA GLY A 94 11.98 0.73 11.97
C GLY A 94 13.23 -0.01 12.50
N GLY A 95 14.38 0.25 11.88
CA GLY A 95 15.68 -0.28 12.30
C GLY A 95 15.93 -1.74 11.95
N THR A 96 14.93 -2.48 11.45
CA THR A 96 15.06 -3.92 11.18
C THR A 96 15.24 -4.21 9.69
N PHE A 97 14.45 -3.55 8.85
CA PHE A 97 14.44 -3.80 7.42
C PHE A 97 14.91 -2.57 6.65
N GLN A 98 15.78 -2.82 5.67
CA GLN A 98 16.20 -1.82 4.70
C GLN A 98 16.61 -2.52 3.40
N ARG A 99 16.52 -1.81 2.28
CA ARG A 99 17.11 -2.23 1.02
C ARG A 99 18.01 -1.15 0.44
N LEU A 100 19.11 -1.59 -0.15
CA LEU A 100 20.03 -0.78 -0.93
C LEU A 100 19.82 -1.12 -2.40
N PHE A 101 19.67 -0.10 -3.23
CA PHE A 101 19.52 -0.29 -4.67
C PHE A 101 20.19 0.84 -5.45
N MET A 102 20.50 0.56 -6.71
CA MET A 102 21.07 1.51 -7.65
C MET A 102 20.06 1.82 -8.74
N ILE A 103 19.92 3.10 -9.12
CA ILE A 103 19.18 3.51 -10.31
C ILE A 103 20.09 3.27 -11.51
N SER A 104 19.73 2.29 -12.35
CA SER A 104 20.49 1.96 -13.56
C SER A 104 19.94 2.64 -14.82
N TYR A 105 18.64 2.97 -14.80
CA TYR A 105 17.97 3.73 -15.85
C TYR A 105 16.76 4.45 -15.25
N LEU A 106 16.53 5.68 -15.68
CA LEU A 106 15.36 6.47 -15.31
C LEU A 106 14.96 7.33 -16.51
N ASP A 107 13.71 7.20 -16.91
CA ASP A 107 13.06 8.06 -17.89
C ASP A 107 11.63 8.39 -17.41
N GLU A 108 10.82 9.02 -18.26
CA GLU A 108 9.46 9.41 -17.92
C GLU A 108 8.56 8.20 -17.62
N GLU A 109 8.69 7.10 -18.36
CA GLU A 109 7.79 5.94 -18.22
C GLU A 109 8.33 4.84 -17.31
N ILE A 110 9.65 4.64 -17.30
CA ILE A 110 10.29 3.49 -16.67
C ILE A 110 11.41 3.88 -15.71
N LEU A 111 11.52 3.13 -14.63
CA LEU A 111 12.62 3.15 -13.68
C LEU A 111 13.17 1.73 -13.57
N ILE A 112 14.47 1.56 -13.83
CA ILE A 112 15.17 0.29 -13.62
C ILE A 112 16.12 0.44 -12.44
N THR A 113 15.78 -0.24 -11.35
CA THR A 113 16.64 -0.38 -10.18
C THR A 113 17.41 -1.69 -10.23
N ARG A 114 18.54 -1.76 -9.54
CA ARG A 114 19.29 -3.00 -9.31
C ARG A 114 19.57 -3.17 -7.83
N ASP A 115 19.37 -4.39 -7.35
CA ASP A 115 19.75 -4.75 -5.98
C ASP A 115 21.27 -4.88 -5.82
N THR A 116 21.71 -5.28 -4.62
CA THR A 116 23.13 -5.49 -4.31
C THR A 116 23.76 -6.67 -5.03
N ALA A 117 22.97 -7.60 -5.55
CA ALA A 117 23.41 -8.70 -6.41
C ALA A 117 23.40 -8.33 -7.91
N GLY A 118 22.92 -7.13 -8.26
CA GLY A 118 22.81 -6.65 -9.62
C GLY A 118 21.55 -7.10 -10.35
N VAL A 119 20.61 -7.77 -9.67
CA VAL A 119 19.35 -8.23 -10.25
C VAL A 119 18.47 -7.01 -10.55
N PRO A 120 17.95 -6.87 -11.79
CA PRO A 120 17.14 -5.72 -12.16
C PRO A 120 15.68 -5.86 -11.69
N GLU A 121 15.15 -4.78 -11.16
CA GLU A 121 13.72 -4.55 -10.93
C GLU A 121 13.26 -3.42 -11.88
N VAL A 122 12.23 -3.71 -12.67
CA VAL A 122 11.69 -2.77 -13.67
C VAL A 122 10.34 -2.27 -13.17
N LEU A 123 10.25 -0.96 -12.96
CA LEU A 123 9.06 -0.28 -12.49
C LEU A 123 8.54 0.63 -13.61
N THR A 124 7.23 0.61 -13.80
CA THR A 124 6.54 1.48 -14.76
C THR A 124 5.75 2.54 -14.01
N ARG A 125 5.60 3.71 -14.63
CA ARG A 125 4.69 4.74 -14.14
C ARG A 125 3.27 4.16 -14.04
N ILE A 126 2.62 4.38 -12.91
CA ILE A 126 1.17 4.15 -12.77
C ILE A 126 0.51 5.47 -13.16
N ASP A 127 -0.32 5.44 -14.20
CA ASP A 127 -1.11 6.61 -14.57
C ASP A 127 -2.10 6.91 -13.44
N SER A 128 -2.02 8.13 -12.89
CA SER A 128 -3.05 8.63 -11.98
C SER A 128 -4.37 8.65 -12.74
N PRO A 129 -5.48 8.14 -12.19
CA PRO A 129 -6.78 8.37 -12.79
C PRO A 129 -6.96 9.89 -12.89
N SER A 130 -7.12 10.39 -14.12
CA SER A 130 -7.32 11.80 -14.41
C SER A 130 -8.43 12.31 -13.49
N SER A 131 -8.15 13.32 -12.67
CA SER A 131 -9.20 14.06 -11.98
C SER A 131 -10.19 14.51 -13.05
N SER A 132 -11.38 13.90 -13.06
CA SER A 132 -12.43 14.20 -14.01
C SER A 132 -12.61 15.71 -14.06
N THR A 133 -12.39 16.28 -15.24
CA THR A 133 -12.64 17.68 -15.57
C THR A 133 -14.02 18.04 -15.03
N MET A 134 -14.08 18.98 -14.08
CA MET A 134 -15.35 19.59 -13.68
C MET A 134 -16.03 20.09 -14.97
N PRO A 135 -17.32 19.78 -15.21
CA PRO A 135 -18.03 20.38 -16.31
C PRO A 135 -18.03 21.89 -16.08
N GLN A 136 -17.45 22.64 -17.03
CA GLN A 136 -17.69 24.08 -17.09
C GLN A 136 -19.20 24.27 -17.25
N THR A 137 -19.84 24.78 -16.22
CA THR A 137 -21.18 25.33 -16.30
C THR A 137 -21.13 26.48 -17.29
N ASN A 138 -21.64 26.24 -18.50
CA ASN A 138 -21.97 27.32 -19.42
C ASN A 138 -23.10 28.14 -18.77
N ASP A 139 -22.78 29.33 -18.26
CA ASP A 139 -23.77 30.34 -17.91
C ASP A 139 -24.48 30.81 -19.20
N PRO A 140 -25.82 30.76 -19.28
CA PRO A 140 -26.56 31.50 -20.28
C PRO A 140 -26.99 32.85 -19.69
N ASN A 141 -26.54 33.93 -20.34
CA ASN A 141 -27.02 35.32 -20.21
C ASN A 141 -26.79 36.04 -18.87
N PHE A 142 -25.82 36.97 -18.86
CA PHE A 142 -26.03 38.42 -18.82
C PHE A 142 -24.80 39.15 -19.36
#